data_AF-A0A061N6X6-F1
#
_entry.id   AF-A0A061N6X6-F1
#
_cell.length_a   1.000
_cell.length_b   1.000
_cell.length_c   1.000
_cell.angle_alpha   90.00
_cell.angle_beta   90.00
_cell.angle_gamma   90.00
#
_symmetry.space_group_name_H-M   'P 1'
#
loop_
_entity.id
_entity.type
_entity.pdbx_description
1 polymer ?
#
loop_
_entity_poly.entity_id
_entity_poly.type
_entity_poly.pdbx_seq_one_letter_code
_entity_poly.pdbx_strand_id
1 'polypeptide(L)'
;MNDHINIIKAPTMMQFPIRAGKVHVSEETQRKIEQHWQEINKDTTFFRGTLYRMNDIKLTADELTIGMKETDYAHHLYAKNNRLSKEEACPILAPVAFVVSSDGYLLFGRMGGQTAKPGVIQCAGGGIDQEDVSLNEIDVVSNVIREVEEELGIHVKDDCEVKAFFCR
;
A
#
# COMPACT_ATOMS: atom_id res chain seq x y z
N MET A 1 -17.29 -0.65 20.19
CA MET A 1 -17.77 -1.04 18.85
C MET A 1 -17.06 -2.32 18.50
N ASN A 2 -17.78 -3.38 18.14
CA ASN A 2 -17.13 -4.56 17.56
C ASN A 2 -16.82 -4.20 16.11
N ASP A 3 -15.57 -3.82 15.86
CA ASP A 3 -15.09 -3.58 14.51
C ASP A 3 -14.92 -4.93 13.82
N HIS A 4 -16.00 -5.41 13.20
CA HIS A 4 -15.96 -6.61 12.37
C HIS A 4 -15.29 -6.26 11.05
N ILE A 5 -14.12 -6.86 10.80
CA ILE A 5 -13.45 -6.80 9.50
C ILE A 5 -14.34 -7.53 8.48
N ASN A 6 -14.75 -6.82 7.43
CA ASN A 6 -15.54 -7.39 6.34
C ASN A 6 -14.62 -7.75 5.18
N ILE A 7 -14.34 -9.04 5.03
CA ILE A 7 -13.62 -9.58 3.87
C ILE A 7 -14.65 -10.00 2.84
N ILE A 8 -14.59 -9.39 1.65
CA ILE A 8 -15.44 -9.75 0.51
C ILE A 8 -14.58 -10.23 -0.65
N LYS A 9 -15.16 -11.11 -1.48
CA LYS A 9 -14.56 -11.47 -2.75
C LYS A 9 -14.46 -10.20 -3.61
N ALA A 10 -13.28 -9.94 -4.18
CA ALA A 10 -13.15 -8.81 -5.09
C ALA A 10 -13.97 -9.05 -6.37
N PRO A 11 -14.57 -8.00 -6.96
CA PRO A 11 -15.18 -8.09 -8.27
C PRO A 11 -14.17 -8.51 -9.34
N THR A 12 -14.66 -9.01 -10.47
CA THR A 12 -13.80 -9.45 -11.58
C THR A 12 -13.03 -8.29 -12.22
N MET A 13 -13.58 -7.09 -12.21
CA MET A 13 -12.89 -5.90 -12.69
C MET A 13 -12.36 -5.09 -11.49
N MET A 14 -11.05 -4.89 -11.44
CA MET A 14 -10.41 -4.02 -10.45
C MET A 14 -9.55 -2.99 -11.17
N GLN A 15 -9.66 -1.73 -10.76
CA GLN A 15 -8.93 -0.61 -11.36
C GLN A 15 -8.38 0.30 -10.28
N PHE A 16 -7.14 0.77 -10.48
CA PHE A 16 -6.42 1.63 -9.53
C PHE A 16 -5.91 2.90 -10.22
N PRO A 17 -6.81 3.74 -10.77
CA PRO A 17 -6.44 4.92 -11.52
C PRO A 17 -5.85 6.02 -10.64
N ILE A 18 -4.77 6.63 -11.08
CA ILE A 18 -4.16 7.82 -10.51
C ILE A 18 -4.94 9.04 -10.98
N ARG A 19 -5.57 9.73 -10.03
CA ARG A 19 -6.29 10.98 -10.25
C ARG A 19 -5.31 12.13 -10.45
N ALA A 20 -5.69 13.08 -11.28
CA ALA A 20 -4.90 14.28 -11.51
C ALA A 20 -4.70 15.09 -10.22
N GLY A 21 -3.49 15.63 -10.08
CA GLY A 21 -3.06 16.47 -8.95
C GLY A 21 -2.59 15.67 -7.73
N LYS A 22 -1.82 16.34 -6.88
CA LYS A 22 -1.31 15.76 -5.63
C LYS A 22 -2.35 15.85 -4.51
N VAL A 23 -2.15 15.06 -3.46
CA VAL A 23 -2.91 15.21 -2.21
C VAL A 23 -2.74 16.63 -1.68
N HIS A 24 -3.86 17.24 -1.30
CA HIS A 24 -3.87 18.54 -0.66
C HIS A 24 -3.91 18.36 0.86
N VAL A 25 -3.06 19.11 1.56
CA VAL A 25 -3.10 19.32 3.00
C VAL A 25 -3.07 20.82 3.30
N SER A 26 -3.57 21.23 4.45
CA SER A 26 -3.50 22.64 4.85
C SER A 26 -2.06 23.11 5.00
N GLU A 27 -1.80 24.42 4.87
CA GLU A 27 -0.47 24.99 5.08
C GLU A 27 0.07 24.74 6.50
N GLU A 28 -0.83 24.65 7.49
CA GLU A 28 -0.45 24.29 8.85
C GLU A 28 0.03 22.83 8.93
N THR A 29 -0.73 21.90 8.36
CA THR A 29 -0.34 20.48 8.32
C THR A 29 0.94 20.28 7.50
N GLN A 30 1.09 20.97 6.37
CA GLN A 30 2.32 20.91 5.57
C GLN A 30 3.53 21.33 6.39
N ARG A 31 3.45 22.44 7.14
CA ARG A 31 4.57 22.87 8.01
C ARG A 31 4.93 21.82 9.06
N LYS A 32 3.94 21.16 9.66
CA LYS A 32 4.18 20.09 10.64
C LYS A 32 4.82 18.85 9.99
N ILE A 33 4.39 18.48 8.78
CA ILE A 33 5.00 17.39 8.00
C ILE A 33 6.48 17.70 7.73
N GLU A 34 6.80 18.91 7.27
CA GLU A 34 8.18 19.30 6.98
C GLU A 34 9.06 19.34 8.24
N GLN A 35 8.55 19.88 9.34
CA GLN A 35 9.25 19.87 10.63
C GLN A 35 9.53 18.45 11.10
N HIS A 36 8.51 17.57 11.07
CA HIS A 36 8.67 16.18 11.44
C HIS A 36 9.69 15.46 10.54
N TRP A 37 9.63 15.68 9.22
CA TRP A 37 10.57 15.10 8.26
C TRP A 37 12.02 15.51 8.54
N GLN A 38 12.26 16.80 8.78
CA GLN A 38 13.58 17.31 9.15
C GLN A 38 14.08 16.67 10.45
N GLU A 39 13.18 16.40 11.40
CA GLU A 39 13.55 15.81 12.68
C GLU A 39 13.94 14.33 12.59
N ILE A 40 13.18 13.54 11.84
CA ILE A 40 13.42 12.10 11.71
C ILE A 40 14.54 11.77 10.72
N ASN A 41 14.80 12.66 9.76
CA ASN A 41 15.78 12.46 8.70
C ASN A 41 17.04 13.32 8.90
N LYS A 42 17.37 13.70 10.15
CA LYS A 42 18.58 14.48 10.48
C LYS A 42 19.86 13.80 10.01
N ASP A 43 19.91 12.47 10.13
CA ASP A 43 21.06 11.66 9.72
C ASP A 43 21.03 11.28 8.23
N THR A 44 20.06 11.81 7.46
CA THR A 44 19.89 11.62 6.01
C THR A 44 19.75 10.16 5.56
N THR A 45 19.26 9.30 6.45
CA THR A 45 19.09 7.85 6.20
C THR A 45 17.83 7.51 5.42
N PHE A 46 16.82 8.38 5.43
CA PHE A 46 15.55 8.16 4.75
C PHE A 46 15.50 8.88 3.40
N PHE A 47 14.95 8.19 2.41
CA PHE A 47 14.59 8.76 1.12
C PHE A 47 13.11 9.20 1.11
N ARG A 48 12.81 10.41 0.60
CA ARG A 48 11.44 10.93 0.47
C ARG A 48 10.85 10.49 -0.87
N GLY A 49 10.42 9.23 -0.93
CA GLY A 49 9.79 8.66 -2.12
C GLY A 49 8.34 9.14 -2.35
N THR A 50 7.91 9.08 -3.61
CA THR A 50 6.50 9.21 -3.98
C THR A 50 5.71 8.02 -3.44
N LEU A 51 4.50 8.28 -2.95
CA LEU A 51 3.54 7.26 -2.55
C LEU A 51 2.17 7.56 -3.18
N TYR A 52 1.26 6.61 -3.06
CA TYR A 52 -0.10 6.75 -3.55
C TYR A 52 -1.10 6.58 -2.41
N ARG A 53 -1.87 7.65 -2.16
CA ARG A 53 -2.96 7.69 -1.17
C ARG A 53 -4.28 7.31 -1.84
N MET A 54 -5.08 6.47 -1.18
CA MET A 54 -6.47 6.24 -1.57
C MET A 54 -7.30 7.52 -1.42
N ASN A 55 -7.92 7.96 -2.51
CA ASN A 55 -8.71 9.19 -2.60
C ASN A 55 -10.22 8.89 -2.63
N ASP A 56 -10.63 7.92 -3.44
CA ASP A 56 -12.02 7.52 -3.62
C ASP A 56 -12.12 6.01 -3.81
N ILE A 57 -13.21 5.41 -3.35
CA ILE A 57 -13.49 3.98 -3.55
C ILE A 57 -14.90 3.87 -4.10
N LYS A 58 -15.02 3.20 -5.24
CA LYS A 58 -16.30 2.80 -5.85
C LYS A 58 -16.32 1.28 -5.92
N LEU A 59 -17.32 0.68 -5.28
CA LEU A 59 -17.54 -0.76 -5.31
C LEU A 59 -18.95 -1.04 -5.82
N THR A 60 -19.03 -1.90 -6.83
CA THR A 60 -20.27 -2.46 -7.39
C THR A 60 -20.18 -3.99 -7.35
N ALA A 61 -21.18 -4.69 -7.88
CA ALA A 61 -21.13 -6.14 -8.02
C ALA A 61 -20.01 -6.60 -8.96
N ASP A 62 -19.72 -5.82 -10.01
CA ASP A 62 -18.84 -6.23 -11.12
C ASP A 62 -17.48 -5.52 -11.12
N GLU A 63 -17.39 -4.37 -10.44
CA GLU A 63 -16.25 -3.45 -10.50
C GLU A 63 -15.85 -2.92 -9.11
N LEU A 64 -14.55 -2.93 -8.82
CA LEU A 64 -13.90 -2.15 -7.76
C LEU A 64 -12.96 -1.12 -8.41
N THR A 65 -13.21 0.16 -8.16
CA THR A 65 -12.30 1.25 -8.52
C THR A 65 -11.78 1.92 -7.26
N ILE A 66 -10.46 1.99 -7.10
CA ILE A 66 -9.81 2.77 -6.05
C ILE A 66 -9.04 3.90 -6.72
N GLY A 67 -9.59 5.12 -6.66
CA GLY A 67 -8.91 6.31 -7.14
C GLY A 67 -7.75 6.67 -6.23
N MET A 68 -6.56 6.80 -6.80
CA MET A 68 -5.32 7.07 -6.09
C MET A 68 -4.87 8.52 -6.34
N LYS A 69 -4.19 9.14 -5.39
CA LYS A 69 -3.50 10.43 -5.60
C LYS A 69 -2.08 10.35 -5.10
N GLU A 70 -1.18 11.01 -5.83
CA GLU A 70 0.22 11.13 -5.43
C GLU A 70 0.37 11.88 -4.10
N THR A 71 1.20 11.32 -3.25
CA THR A 71 1.66 11.89 -1.98
C THR A 71 3.13 11.50 -1.78
N ASP A 72 3.68 11.68 -0.58
CA ASP A 72 5.06 11.30 -0.30
C ASP A 72 5.21 10.59 1.05
N TYR A 73 6.38 9.98 1.23
CA TYR A 73 6.73 9.23 2.43
C TYR A 73 6.70 10.10 3.70
N ALA A 74 7.05 11.38 3.61
CA ALA A 74 7.01 12.31 4.74
C ALA A 74 5.59 12.50 5.26
N HIS A 75 4.62 12.72 4.35
CA HIS A 75 3.22 12.81 4.70
C HIS A 75 2.68 11.51 5.31
N HIS A 76 2.98 10.36 4.69
CA HIS A 76 2.56 9.05 5.23
C HIS A 76 3.07 8.83 6.66
N LEU A 77 4.35 9.09 6.90
CA LEU A 77 4.96 8.85 8.21
C LEU A 77 4.43 9.81 9.27
N TYR A 78 4.24 11.08 8.92
CA TYR A 78 3.60 12.05 9.81
C TYR A 78 2.15 11.63 10.15
N ALA A 79 1.34 11.25 9.15
CA ALA A 79 -0.03 10.81 9.33
C ALA A 79 -0.16 9.50 10.13
N LYS A 80 0.85 8.64 10.08
CA LYS A 80 0.90 7.40 10.88
C LYS A 80 1.15 7.68 12.36
N ASN A 81 1.96 8.71 12.65
CA ASN A 81 2.37 9.05 14.01
C ASN A 81 1.46 10.09 14.68
N ASN A 82 0.59 10.74 13.90
CA ASN A 82 -0.25 11.84 14.37
C ASN A 82 -1.70 11.66 13.89
N ARG A 83 -2.66 12.12 14.70
CA ARG A 83 -4.08 12.11 14.30
C ARG A 83 -4.37 13.31 13.42
N LEU A 84 -4.60 13.07 12.13
CA LEU A 84 -5.04 14.09 11.18
C LEU A 84 -6.55 14.07 11.01
N SER A 85 -7.08 15.14 10.41
CA SER A 85 -8.45 15.16 9.89
C SER A 85 -8.65 14.03 8.88
N LYS A 86 -9.90 13.65 8.61
CA LYS A 86 -10.19 12.61 7.62
C LYS A 86 -9.72 13.02 6.22
N GLU A 87 -9.83 14.31 5.93
CA GLU A 87 -9.46 14.94 4.67
C GLU A 87 -7.94 14.90 4.45
N GLU A 88 -7.15 15.08 5.51
CA GLU A 88 -5.69 15.08 5.48
C GLU A 88 -5.07 13.71 5.85
N ALA A 89 -5.87 12.73 6.26
CA ALA A 89 -5.38 11.38 6.52
C ALA A 89 -4.72 10.78 5.26
N CYS A 90 -3.69 9.96 5.46
CA CYS A 90 -2.89 9.39 4.38
C CYS A 90 -2.99 7.84 4.34
N PRO A 91 -4.16 7.27 4.01
CA PRO A 91 -4.29 5.83 3.80
C PRO A 91 -3.60 5.44 2.49
N ILE A 92 -2.48 4.73 2.59
CA ILE A 92 -1.73 4.24 1.44
C ILE A 92 -2.24 2.87 1.00
N LEU A 93 -2.09 2.55 -0.28
CA LEU A 93 -2.33 1.20 -0.80
C LEU A 93 -1.08 0.35 -0.53
N ALA A 94 -1.28 -0.84 0.04
CA ALA A 94 -0.24 -1.84 0.28
C ALA A 94 -0.78 -3.22 -0.11
N PRO A 95 -0.60 -3.64 -1.37
CA PRO A 95 -1.00 -4.96 -1.82
C PRO A 95 -0.18 -6.05 -1.14
N VAL A 96 -0.82 -7.18 -0.85
CA VAL A 96 -0.16 -8.35 -0.26
C VAL A 96 -0.66 -9.65 -0.88
N ALA A 97 0.22 -10.64 -0.96
CA ALA A 97 -0.10 -12.00 -1.37
C ALA A 97 -0.39 -12.89 -0.15
N PHE A 98 -1.47 -13.66 -0.24
CA PHE A 98 -1.73 -14.76 0.68
C PHE A 98 -1.30 -16.07 0.02
N VAL A 99 -0.04 -16.47 0.26
CA VAL A 99 0.57 -17.61 -0.42
C VAL A 99 0.28 -18.91 0.33
N VAL A 100 -0.29 -19.88 -0.39
CA VAL A 100 -0.60 -21.22 0.11
C VAL A 100 0.25 -22.24 -0.64
N SER A 101 1.00 -23.06 0.08
CA SER A 101 1.78 -24.16 -0.52
C SER A 101 0.87 -25.31 -0.97
N SER A 102 1.38 -26.17 -1.86
CA SER A 102 0.63 -27.34 -2.37
C SER A 102 0.22 -28.35 -1.28
N ASP A 103 0.92 -28.36 -0.15
CA ASP A 103 0.61 -29.16 1.04
C ASP A 103 -0.19 -28.38 2.11
N GLY A 104 -0.70 -27.19 1.77
CA GLY A 104 -1.70 -26.46 2.56
C GLY A 104 -1.17 -25.54 3.65
N TYR A 105 0.13 -25.21 3.65
CA TYR A 105 0.72 -24.26 4.60
C TYR A 105 0.64 -22.82 4.09
N LEU A 106 0.58 -21.88 5.03
CA LEU A 106 0.65 -20.46 4.75
C LEU A 106 2.06 -19.95 4.93
N LEU A 107 2.51 -19.13 3.98
CA LEU A 107 3.81 -18.49 4.05
C LEU A 107 3.68 -17.07 4.57
N PHE A 108 4.52 -16.74 5.56
CA PHE A 108 4.65 -15.40 6.12
C PHE A 108 6.14 -15.05 6.24
N GLY A 109 6.47 -13.79 5.92
CA GLY A 109 7.80 -13.22 6.14
C GLY A 109 7.94 -12.67 7.55
N ARG A 110 9.16 -12.70 8.09
CA ARG A 110 9.53 -11.97 9.31
C ARG A 110 10.42 -10.79 8.93
N MET A 111 9.96 -9.57 9.21
CA MET A 111 10.70 -8.36 8.87
C MET A 111 12.06 -8.30 9.54
N GLY A 112 13.09 -7.95 8.77
CA GLY A 112 14.48 -7.85 9.22
C GLY A 112 14.72 -6.75 10.26
N GLY A 113 15.84 -6.85 10.99
CA GLY A 113 16.21 -5.94 12.09
C GLY A 113 16.37 -4.47 11.69
N GLN A 114 16.63 -4.20 10.41
CA GLN A 114 16.87 -2.86 9.87
C GLN A 114 15.62 -2.24 9.19
N THR A 115 14.45 -2.86 9.32
CA THR A 115 13.21 -2.37 8.71
C THR A 115 12.46 -1.41 9.63
N ALA A 116 11.41 -0.76 9.11
CA ALA A 116 10.54 0.12 9.90
C ALA A 116 9.69 -0.61 10.97
N LYS A 117 9.59 -1.95 10.91
CA LYS A 117 8.88 -2.76 11.91
C LYS A 117 9.61 -4.09 12.18
N PRO A 118 10.78 -4.06 12.85
CA PRO A 118 11.60 -5.24 13.06
C PRO A 118 10.85 -6.40 13.74
N GLY A 119 10.99 -7.60 13.19
CA GLY A 119 10.44 -8.83 13.76
C GLY A 119 8.95 -9.05 13.57
N VAL A 120 8.22 -8.12 12.94
CA VAL A 120 6.81 -8.31 12.57
C VAL A 120 6.68 -9.45 11.56
N ILE A 121 5.66 -10.29 11.77
CA ILE A 121 5.26 -11.34 10.83
C ILE A 121 4.19 -10.77 9.89
N GLN A 122 4.39 -10.88 8.58
CA GLN A 122 3.48 -10.34 7.57
C GLN A 122 3.39 -11.21 6.33
N CYS A 123 2.32 -11.02 5.55
CA CYS A 123 2.23 -11.54 4.19
C CYS A 123 3.29 -10.90 3.30
N ALA A 124 3.68 -11.58 2.22
CA ALA A 124 4.56 -10.98 1.24
C ALA A 124 3.85 -9.83 0.51
N GLY A 125 4.53 -8.70 0.31
CA GLY A 125 3.93 -7.52 -0.31
C GLY A 125 4.53 -6.21 0.18
N GLY A 126 4.26 -5.15 -0.56
CA GLY A 126 4.97 -3.89 -0.40
C GLY A 126 4.19 -2.65 -0.81
N GLY A 127 4.93 -1.54 -0.86
CA GLY A 127 4.43 -0.29 -1.41
C GLY A 127 4.36 -0.35 -2.94
N ILE A 128 3.72 0.65 -3.53
CA ILE A 128 3.68 0.84 -4.98
C ILE A 128 4.89 1.68 -5.40
N ASP A 129 5.68 1.16 -6.34
CA ASP A 129 6.81 1.87 -6.96
C ASP A 129 6.42 2.44 -8.33
N GLN A 130 7.30 3.29 -8.91
CA GLN A 130 7.03 3.90 -10.23
C GLN A 130 6.91 2.86 -11.35
N GLU A 131 7.59 1.72 -11.21
CA GLU A 131 7.56 0.63 -12.19
C GLU A 131 6.20 -0.08 -12.20
N ASP A 132 5.44 0.03 -11.10
CA ASP A 132 4.08 -0.52 -10.97
C ASP A 132 3.02 0.41 -11.61
N VAL A 133 3.43 1.51 -12.25
CA VAL A 133 2.53 2.52 -12.80
C VAL A 133 2.63 2.59 -14.32
N SER A 134 1.50 2.44 -15.00
CA SER A 134 1.38 2.58 -16.45
C SER A 134 0.17 3.42 -16.83
N LEU A 135 0.36 4.41 -17.72
CA LEU A 135 -0.72 5.26 -18.26
C LEU A 135 -1.65 5.91 -17.20
N ASN A 136 -1.12 6.23 -16.01
CA ASN A 136 -1.86 6.73 -14.84
C ASN A 136 -2.75 5.67 -14.15
N GLU A 137 -2.38 4.41 -14.22
CA GLU A 137 -3.02 3.33 -13.49
C GLU A 137 -1.95 2.48 -12.79
N ILE A 138 -2.26 2.04 -11.57
CA ILE A 138 -1.37 1.16 -10.80
C ILE A 138 -1.69 -0.29 -11.13
N ASP A 139 -0.69 -1.03 -11.60
CA ASP A 139 -0.75 -2.47 -11.78
C ASP A 139 -0.44 -3.19 -10.47
N VAL A 140 -1.49 -3.36 -9.68
CA VAL A 140 -1.42 -4.05 -8.38
C VAL A 140 -1.03 -5.53 -8.52
N VAL A 141 -1.36 -6.18 -9.64
CA VAL A 141 -1.06 -7.60 -9.83
C VAL A 141 0.44 -7.78 -10.05
N SER A 142 1.01 -7.00 -10.95
CA SER A 142 2.46 -7.01 -11.22
C SER A 142 3.27 -6.62 -9.97
N ASN A 143 2.81 -5.62 -9.20
CA ASN A 143 3.40 -5.26 -7.92
C ASN A 143 3.47 -6.46 -6.96
N VAL A 144 2.35 -7.16 -6.75
CA VAL A 144 2.30 -8.31 -5.83
C VAL A 144 3.19 -9.47 -6.31
N ILE A 145 3.23 -9.74 -7.61
CA ILE A 145 4.09 -10.78 -8.18
C ILE A 145 5.56 -10.46 -7.91
N ARG A 146 5.98 -9.21 -8.17
CA ARG A 146 7.35 -8.74 -7.92
C ARG A 146 7.73 -8.89 -6.43
N GLU A 147 6.87 -8.42 -5.53
CA GLU A 147 7.12 -8.50 -4.07
C GLU A 147 7.22 -9.97 -3.58
N VAL A 148 6.39 -10.88 -4.12
CA VAL A 148 6.50 -12.32 -3.81
C VAL A 148 7.83 -12.90 -4.28
N GLU A 149 8.30 -12.51 -5.47
CA GLU A 149 9.61 -12.94 -5.98
C GLU A 149 10.76 -12.39 -5.12
N GLU A 150 10.72 -11.11 -4.75
CA GLU A 150 11.75 -10.45 -3.95
C GLU A 150 11.82 -10.98 -2.51
N GLU A 151 10.68 -11.13 -1.84
CA GLU A 151 10.63 -11.48 -0.42
C GLU A 151 10.65 -12.99 -0.16
N LEU A 152 10.10 -13.80 -1.06
CA LEU A 152 9.99 -15.26 -0.89
C LEU A 152 10.86 -16.06 -1.87
N GLY A 153 11.39 -15.45 -2.93
CA GLY A 153 12.13 -16.16 -3.97
C GLY A 153 11.26 -17.11 -4.81
N ILE A 154 9.94 -16.89 -4.83
CA ILE A 154 8.96 -17.74 -5.52
C ILE A 154 8.54 -17.07 -6.82
N HIS A 155 8.86 -17.71 -7.95
CA HIS A 155 8.38 -17.27 -9.25
C HIS A 155 6.91 -17.63 -9.47
N VAL A 156 6.06 -16.63 -9.59
CA VAL A 156 4.64 -16.83 -9.91
C VAL A 156 4.53 -17.10 -11.41
N LYS A 157 4.11 -18.32 -11.77
CA LYS A 157 3.87 -18.73 -13.17
C LYS A 157 2.37 -18.81 -13.44
N ASP A 158 2.01 -18.91 -14.72
CA ASP A 158 0.61 -18.99 -15.18
C ASP A 158 -0.20 -20.14 -14.53
N ASP A 159 0.47 -21.17 -14.01
CA ASP A 159 -0.15 -22.33 -13.34
C ASP A 159 -0.59 -22.05 -11.88
N CYS A 160 -0.40 -20.82 -11.37
CA CYS A 160 -0.81 -20.41 -10.03
C CYS A 160 -2.27 -19.92 -10.01
N GLU A 161 -3.09 -20.40 -9.06
CA GLU A 161 -4.45 -19.86 -8.86
C GLU A 161 -4.37 -18.52 -8.10
N VAL A 162 -4.63 -17.41 -8.79
CA VAL A 162 -4.67 -16.07 -8.18
C VAL A 162 -6.11 -15.70 -7.81
N LYS A 163 -6.35 -15.44 -6.51
CA LYS A 163 -7.62 -14.95 -5.97
C LYS A 163 -7.43 -13.59 -5.33
N ALA A 164 -8.27 -12.63 -5.68
CA ALA A 164 -8.26 -11.29 -5.11
C ALA A 164 -9.36 -11.12 -4.06
N PHE A 165 -8.98 -10.49 -2.94
CA PHE A 165 -9.87 -10.13 -1.85
C PHE A 165 -9.68 -8.65 -1.51
N PHE A 166 -10.75 -7.99 -1.10
CA PHE A 166 -10.71 -6.60 -0.66
C PHE A 166 -11.19 -6.52 0.78
N CYS A 167 -10.42 -5.79 1.61
CA CYS A 167 -10.74 -5.53 3.01
C CYS A 167 -11.15 -4.06 3.15
N ARG A 168 -12.32 -3.81 3.74
CA ARG A 168 -12.83 -2.46 4.01
C ARG A 168 -12.98 -2.21 5.50
#